data_AF-A0A8T2A3B2-F1
#
_entry.id   AF-A0A8T2A3B2-F1
#
_cell.length_a   1.000
_cell.length_b   1.000
_cell.length_c   1.000
_cell.angle_alpha   90.00
_cell.angle_beta   90.00
_cell.angle_gamma   90.00
#
_symmetry.space_group_name_H-M   'P 1'
#
loop_
_entity.id
_entity.type
_entity.pdbx_description
1 polymer ?
#
loop_
_entity_poly.entity_id
_entity_poly.type
_entity_poly.pdbx_seq_one_letter_code
_entity_poly.pdbx_strand_id
1 'polypeptide(L)'
;MATTLHCLSTLHLLPRTHHPKTLNSLKPITKSQPCKIPDIPSTPNALQLLKSSSLPLAVIALPFFLDPQDAAAVGGEFGILEGRSFALIHPIVMGGLFAYTLWAGYLGWQWRRVRTIQSEISELKKQLKPTPVSPDGSTAVDSSSPPSATELQIQRLTEERKELVKGSYRDKHFDAGSVLLGFGVLEAVFGGVNTYLRTGKLFPGPHLYAGAGITVLWAAAAALVPAMQKGNETARSLHIALNAVNVLLFIWQIPTGLDIVLKVFEFTKWP
;
A
#
# COMPACT_ATOMS: atom_id res chain seq x y z
N MET A 1 21.76 33.94 26.73
CA MET A 1 20.56 34.47 27.39
C MET A 1 19.52 33.36 27.35
N ALA A 2 19.54 32.42 28.29
CA ALA A 2 18.84 32.48 29.59
C ALA A 2 17.31 32.50 29.43
N THR A 3 16.73 31.30 29.48
CA THR A 3 15.49 30.88 30.18
C THR A 3 14.26 31.79 30.19
N THR A 4 13.12 31.24 29.75
CA THR A 4 11.86 31.26 30.53
C THR A 4 10.96 30.09 30.13
N LEU A 5 10.83 29.14 31.04
CA LEU A 5 9.84 28.06 31.09
C LEU A 5 8.86 28.43 32.21
N HIS A 6 7.56 28.52 31.91
CA HIS A 6 6.43 28.56 32.85
C HIS A 6 5.39 27.59 32.25
N CYS A 7 5.09 26.42 32.81
CA CYS A 7 4.54 26.09 34.13
C CYS A 7 3.16 26.71 34.38
N LEU A 8 2.11 25.95 34.03
CA LEU A 8 0.73 26.01 34.54
C LEU A 8 0.19 24.57 34.39
N SER A 9 0.30 23.76 35.43
CA SER A 9 -0.70 23.57 36.50
C SER A 9 -1.73 22.50 36.15
N THR A 10 -1.36 21.27 36.53
CA THR A 10 -2.17 20.30 37.29
C THR A 10 -3.71 20.40 37.20
N LEU A 11 -4.30 19.51 36.41
CA LEU A 11 -5.67 19.03 36.59
C LEU A 11 -5.60 17.63 37.21
N HIS A 12 -5.61 17.59 38.55
CA HIS A 12 -5.88 16.37 39.31
C HIS A 12 -7.41 16.24 39.45
N LEU A 13 -8.05 15.39 38.66
CA LEU A 13 -9.34 14.81 39.02
C LEU A 13 -9.09 13.38 39.53
N LEU A 14 -9.40 13.18 40.81
CA LEU A 14 -9.38 11.88 41.49
C LEU A 14 -10.43 10.92 40.90
N PRO A 15 -10.20 9.60 41.04
CA PRO A 15 -11.02 8.56 40.42
C PRO A 15 -12.31 8.29 41.22
N ARG A 16 -13.44 8.22 40.51
CA ARG A 16 -14.72 7.77 41.06
C ARG A 16 -14.75 6.25 41.08
N THR A 17 -14.57 5.67 42.26
CA THR A 17 -14.73 4.23 42.52
C THR A 17 -16.21 3.86 42.48
N HIS A 18 -16.57 2.91 41.62
CA HIS A 18 -17.85 2.21 41.69
C HIS A 18 -17.59 0.78 42.19
N HIS A 19 -17.93 0.54 43.45
CA HIS A 19 -18.01 -0.80 44.02
C HIS A 19 -19.16 -1.59 43.38
N PRO A 20 -18.96 -2.87 43.02
CA PRO A 20 -20.02 -3.75 42.54
C PRO A 20 -20.91 -4.19 43.71
N LYS A 21 -22.23 -4.10 43.52
CA LYS A 21 -23.21 -4.66 44.46
C LYS A 21 -23.26 -6.18 44.30
N THR A 22 -22.77 -6.87 45.31
CA THR A 22 -23.00 -8.28 45.60
C THR A 22 -24.47 -8.51 45.93
N LEU A 23 -25.12 -9.45 45.24
CA LEU A 23 -26.43 -9.97 45.60
C LEU A 23 -26.26 -11.46 45.95
N ASN A 24 -26.12 -11.69 47.24
CA ASN A 24 -26.22 -13.00 47.87
C ASN A 24 -27.69 -13.44 47.84
N SER A 25 -27.99 -14.59 47.23
CA SER A 25 -29.11 -15.43 47.64
C SER A 25 -28.92 -16.84 47.12
N LEU A 26 -28.12 -17.63 47.85
CA LEU A 26 -28.13 -19.08 47.79
C LEU A 26 -29.41 -19.61 48.45
N LYS A 27 -30.12 -20.50 47.76
CA LYS A 27 -31.08 -21.44 48.36
C LYS A 27 -30.64 -22.88 48.03
N PRO A 28 -30.99 -23.87 48.88
CA PRO A 28 -30.17 -25.06 49.06
C PRO A 28 -30.44 -26.16 48.03
N ILE A 29 -29.38 -26.93 47.81
CA ILE A 29 -29.28 -28.18 47.06
C ILE A 29 -30.20 -29.26 47.63
N THR A 30 -30.91 -29.98 46.76
CA THR A 30 -31.52 -31.28 47.08
C THR A 30 -31.01 -32.36 46.12
N LYS A 31 -30.22 -33.28 46.69
CA LYS A 31 -29.97 -34.71 46.39
C LYS A 31 -29.98 -35.24 44.94
N SER A 32 -28.76 -35.47 44.45
CA SER A 32 -28.18 -36.73 43.93
C SER A 32 -29.00 -37.66 43.01
N GLN A 33 -28.53 -37.77 41.75
CA GLN A 33 -28.41 -39.06 41.04
C GLN A 33 -27.08 -39.11 40.26
N PRO A 34 -26.30 -40.20 40.33
CA PRO A 34 -25.03 -40.33 39.63
C PRO A 34 -25.28 -40.74 38.17
N CYS A 35 -24.99 -39.83 37.23
CA CYS A 35 -24.93 -40.16 35.81
C CYS A 35 -23.61 -40.88 35.51
N LYS A 36 -23.72 -42.11 35.03
CA LYS A 36 -22.61 -42.98 34.64
C LYS A 36 -21.83 -42.34 33.48
N ILE A 37 -20.52 -42.22 33.65
CA ILE A 37 -19.54 -41.84 32.63
C ILE A 37 -19.29 -43.09 31.77
N PRO A 38 -19.43 -43.04 30.44
CA PRO A 38 -18.91 -44.09 29.56
C PRO A 38 -17.39 -43.97 29.46
N ASP A 39 -16.71 -45.09 29.70
CA ASP A 39 -15.25 -45.23 29.66
C ASP A 39 -14.66 -44.81 28.31
N ILE A 40 -13.65 -43.93 28.36
CA ILE A 40 -12.82 -43.58 27.21
C ILE A 40 -11.74 -44.67 27.06
N PRO A 41 -11.62 -45.35 25.90
CA PRO A 41 -10.52 -46.27 25.66
C PRO A 41 -9.19 -45.51 25.60
N SER A 42 -8.28 -45.83 26.52
CA SER A 42 -6.90 -45.37 26.50
C SER A 42 -6.13 -46.01 25.34
N THR A 43 -5.91 -45.27 24.26
CA THR A 43 -4.95 -45.65 23.20
C THR A 43 -3.59 -45.00 23.48
N PRO A 44 -2.48 -45.71 23.18
CA PRO A 44 -1.15 -45.34 23.65
C PRO A 44 -0.54 -44.17 22.87
N ASN A 45 0.06 -43.23 23.62
CA ASN A 45 1.22 -42.39 23.27
C ASN A 45 1.35 -41.91 21.81
N ALA A 46 0.64 -40.84 21.46
CA ALA A 46 0.87 -40.04 20.25
C ALA A 46 2.27 -39.36 20.18
N LEU A 47 3.07 -39.43 21.24
CA LEU A 47 4.41 -38.83 21.33
C LEU A 47 5.57 -39.76 20.93
N GLN A 48 5.32 -41.03 20.63
CA GLN A 48 6.37 -41.93 20.12
C GLN A 48 6.40 -42.06 18.58
N LEU A 49 5.43 -41.48 17.87
CA LEU A 49 5.39 -41.43 16.40
C LEU A 49 5.96 -40.12 15.84
N LEU A 50 6.95 -39.51 16.52
CA LEU A 50 7.63 -38.29 16.07
C LEU A 50 9.15 -38.42 16.04
N LYS A 51 9.67 -39.65 16.09
CA LYS A 51 11.11 -39.88 16.20
C LYS A 51 11.65 -40.83 15.15
N SER A 52 11.35 -40.58 13.88
CA SER A 52 12.16 -41.04 12.73
C SER A 52 11.40 -40.80 11.42
N SER A 53 11.50 -39.61 10.83
CA SER A 53 11.26 -39.44 9.39
C SER A 53 11.88 -38.12 8.94
N SER A 54 12.89 -38.22 8.09
CA SER A 54 13.41 -37.14 7.26
C SER A 54 12.27 -36.43 6.53
N LEU A 55 12.07 -35.15 6.81
CA LEU A 55 11.06 -34.30 6.18
C LEU A 55 11.36 -34.16 4.67
N PRO A 56 10.49 -34.64 3.76
CA PRO A 56 10.50 -34.11 2.41
C PRO A 56 9.91 -32.70 2.43
N LEU A 57 10.60 -31.75 1.81
CA LEU A 57 10.20 -30.36 1.58
C LEU A 57 9.02 -30.25 0.58
N ALA A 58 8.00 -31.10 0.70
CA ALA A 58 6.93 -31.26 -0.27
C ALA A 58 5.53 -31.30 0.37
N VAL A 59 5.27 -30.42 1.34
CA VAL A 59 3.91 -30.19 1.89
C VAL A 59 3.62 -28.69 1.93
N ILE A 60 3.53 -28.05 0.75
CA ILE A 60 2.83 -26.76 0.57
C ILE A 60 1.87 -26.84 -0.63
N ALA A 61 1.36 -28.02 -0.97
CA ALA A 61 0.39 -28.15 -2.04
C ALA A 61 -0.67 -29.21 -1.71
N LEU A 62 -1.57 -28.87 -0.79
CA LEU A 62 -2.98 -29.29 -0.79
C LEU A 62 -3.69 -28.47 0.30
N PRO A 63 -4.60 -27.56 -0.11
CA PRO A 63 -5.91 -28.00 -0.53
C PRO A 63 -6.32 -27.35 -1.86
N PHE A 64 -6.21 -28.08 -2.96
CA PHE A 64 -6.77 -27.67 -4.25
C PHE A 64 -7.69 -28.75 -4.81
N PHE A 65 -8.64 -29.19 -3.98
CA PHE A 65 -9.86 -29.85 -4.45
C PHE A 65 -11.00 -29.46 -3.50
N LEU A 66 -11.39 -28.20 -3.54
CA LEU A 66 -12.69 -27.75 -3.05
C LEU A 66 -13.55 -27.45 -4.28
N ASP A 67 -14.68 -28.14 -4.34
CA ASP A 67 -15.73 -28.01 -5.35
C ASP A 67 -16.12 -26.53 -5.53
N PRO A 68 -16.21 -25.98 -6.77
CA PRO A 68 -16.59 -24.59 -7.02
C PRO A 68 -18.11 -24.30 -6.84
N GLN A 69 -18.81 -25.00 -5.93
CA GLN A 69 -20.27 -24.92 -5.82
C GLN A 69 -20.82 -23.88 -4.84
N ASP A 70 -20.02 -23.24 -3.99
CA ASP A 70 -20.54 -22.18 -3.10
C ASP A 70 -19.93 -20.81 -3.43
N ALA A 71 -20.53 -20.14 -4.41
CA ALA A 71 -20.50 -18.68 -4.54
C ALA A 71 -21.90 -18.09 -4.27
N ALA A 72 -22.71 -18.81 -3.51
CA ALA A 72 -23.97 -18.29 -3.00
C ALA A 72 -23.69 -17.21 -1.95
N ALA A 73 -24.49 -16.14 -1.96
CA ALA A 73 -24.62 -15.28 -0.80
C ALA A 73 -24.84 -16.19 0.43
N VAL A 74 -24.05 -16.02 1.50
CA VAL A 74 -24.44 -16.49 2.84
C VAL A 74 -25.92 -16.11 2.97
N GLY A 75 -26.77 -17.00 3.45
CA GLY A 75 -28.22 -16.97 3.18
C GLY A 75 -29.03 -15.79 3.76
N GLY A 76 -28.58 -14.54 3.66
CA GLY A 76 -29.16 -13.34 4.22
C GLY A 76 -28.60 -12.93 5.58
N GLU A 77 -27.51 -13.52 6.06
CA GLU A 77 -27.03 -13.35 7.45
C GLU A 77 -26.53 -11.93 7.72
N PHE A 78 -25.81 -11.34 6.77
CA PHE A 78 -25.27 -9.99 6.85
C PHE A 78 -26.11 -8.95 6.06
N GLY A 79 -27.27 -9.35 5.54
CA GLY A 79 -28.25 -8.47 4.90
C GLY A 79 -27.65 -7.65 3.75
N ILE A 80 -27.67 -6.31 3.86
CA ILE A 80 -27.20 -5.38 2.81
C ILE A 80 -25.71 -5.58 2.49
N LEU A 81 -24.92 -6.11 3.41
CA LEU A 81 -23.48 -6.34 3.21
C LEU A 81 -23.19 -7.50 2.25
N GLU A 82 -24.15 -8.38 1.99
CA GLU A 82 -24.05 -9.45 0.97
C GLU A 82 -24.50 -8.97 -0.41
N GLY A 83 -25.13 -7.79 -0.43
CA GLY A 83 -25.81 -7.19 -1.56
C GLY A 83 -24.90 -6.69 -2.67
N ARG A 84 -25.49 -6.49 -3.85
CA ARG A 84 -24.77 -6.10 -5.07
C ARG A 84 -24.10 -4.73 -4.93
N SER A 85 -24.76 -3.76 -4.32
CA SER A 85 -24.23 -2.41 -4.11
C SER A 85 -22.93 -2.45 -3.33
N PHE A 86 -22.88 -3.23 -2.26
CA PHE A 86 -21.69 -3.34 -1.41
C PHE A 86 -20.57 -4.09 -2.13
N ALA A 87 -20.90 -5.11 -2.94
CA ALA A 87 -19.93 -5.84 -3.77
C ALA A 87 -19.30 -4.99 -4.88
N LEU A 88 -20.01 -3.97 -5.37
CA LEU A 88 -19.52 -3.08 -6.44
C LEU A 88 -18.65 -1.92 -5.94
N ILE A 89 -18.56 -1.68 -4.62
CA ILE A 89 -17.70 -0.62 -4.06
C ILE A 89 -16.24 -0.86 -4.48
N HIS A 90 -15.72 -2.06 -4.21
CA HIS A 90 -14.33 -2.39 -4.50
C HIS A 90 -13.94 -2.16 -5.98
N PRO A 91 -14.62 -2.73 -6.99
CA PRO A 91 -14.24 -2.53 -8.39
C PRO A 91 -14.35 -1.07 -8.84
N ILE A 92 -15.32 -0.30 -8.33
CA ILE A 92 -15.45 1.14 -8.64
C ILE A 92 -14.26 1.91 -8.06
N VAL A 93 -13.96 1.69 -6.78
CA VAL A 93 -12.86 2.38 -6.10
C VAL A 93 -11.51 1.98 -6.72
N MET A 94 -11.32 0.71 -7.07
CA MET A 94 -10.11 0.23 -7.74
C MET A 94 -9.88 0.89 -9.11
N GLY A 95 -10.94 1.16 -9.88
CA GLY A 95 -10.85 1.95 -11.11
C GLY A 95 -10.34 3.38 -10.84
N GLY A 96 -10.86 4.02 -9.79
CA GLY A 96 -10.39 5.34 -9.34
C GLY A 96 -8.93 5.33 -8.85
N LEU A 97 -8.56 4.34 -8.02
CA LEU A 97 -7.21 4.17 -7.50
C LEU A 97 -6.19 3.89 -8.62
N PHE A 98 -6.59 3.18 -9.67
CA PHE A 98 -5.72 2.98 -10.84
C PHE A 98 -5.39 4.31 -11.54
N ALA A 99 -6.40 5.12 -11.86
CA ALA A 99 -6.19 6.44 -12.44
C ALA A 99 -5.35 7.34 -11.51
N TYR A 100 -5.62 7.30 -10.21
CA TYR A 100 -4.86 8.04 -9.20
C TYR A 100 -3.41 7.57 -9.09
N THR A 101 -3.14 6.28 -9.28
CA THR A 101 -1.79 5.71 -9.32
C THR A 101 -0.99 6.26 -10.50
N LEU A 102 -1.61 6.34 -11.69
CA LEU A 102 -0.97 6.94 -12.87
C LEU A 102 -0.66 8.43 -12.65
N TRP A 103 -1.59 9.16 -12.03
CA TRP A 103 -1.38 10.55 -11.64
C TRP A 103 -0.24 10.71 -10.63
N ALA A 104 -0.17 9.88 -9.58
CA ALA A 104 0.93 9.88 -8.63
C ALA A 104 2.27 9.57 -9.33
N GLY A 105 2.27 8.65 -10.29
CA GLY A 105 3.43 8.35 -11.15
C GLY A 105 3.88 9.57 -11.95
N TYR A 106 2.95 10.32 -12.55
CA TYR A 106 3.24 11.59 -13.22
C TYR A 106 3.88 12.61 -12.27
N LEU A 107 3.35 12.81 -11.07
CA LEU A 107 3.93 13.73 -10.08
C LEU A 107 5.36 13.32 -9.71
N GLY A 108 5.60 12.02 -9.52
CA GLY A 108 6.94 11.47 -9.24
C GLY A 108 7.92 11.70 -10.39
N TRP A 109 7.43 11.56 -11.64
CA TRP A 109 8.21 11.87 -12.84
C TRP A 109 8.61 13.34 -12.91
N GLN A 110 7.68 14.27 -12.67
CA GLN A 110 7.97 15.70 -12.64
C GLN A 110 9.04 16.05 -11.58
N TRP A 111 8.94 15.44 -10.39
CA TRP A 111 9.97 15.60 -9.35
C TRP A 111 11.34 15.03 -9.77
N ARG A 112 11.37 13.90 -10.48
CA ARG A 112 12.60 13.38 -11.08
C ARG A 112 13.18 14.36 -12.10
N ARG A 113 12.36 14.94 -12.98
CA ARG A 113 12.78 15.88 -14.02
C ARG A 113 13.44 17.13 -13.43
N VAL A 114 12.92 17.69 -12.34
CA VAL A 114 13.56 18.82 -11.62
C VAL A 114 15.02 18.53 -11.26
N ARG A 115 15.33 17.30 -10.87
CA ARG A 115 16.68 16.87 -10.48
C ARG A 115 17.57 16.59 -11.68
N THR A 116 17.05 15.90 -12.71
CA THR A 116 17.85 15.54 -13.89
C THR A 116 18.21 16.76 -14.74
N ILE A 117 17.29 17.73 -14.89
CA ILE A 117 17.58 18.99 -15.60
C ILE A 117 18.77 19.72 -14.97
N GLN A 118 18.85 19.75 -13.64
CA GLN A 118 19.98 20.41 -12.98
C GLN A 118 21.31 19.78 -13.39
N SER A 119 21.37 18.44 -13.47
CA SER A 119 22.55 17.72 -13.93
C SER A 119 22.85 18.01 -15.41
N GLU A 120 21.82 18.03 -16.28
CA GLU A 120 21.95 18.38 -17.70
C GLU A 120 22.53 19.79 -17.88
N ILE A 121 22.00 20.79 -17.17
CA ILE A 121 22.50 22.17 -17.19
C ILE A 121 23.96 22.23 -16.74
N SER A 122 24.31 21.54 -15.65
CA SER A 122 25.68 21.51 -15.13
C SER A 122 26.66 20.90 -16.12
N GLU A 123 26.25 19.87 -16.87
CA GLU A 123 27.08 19.23 -17.88
C GLU A 123 27.27 20.11 -19.11
N LEU A 124 26.20 20.71 -19.64
CA LEU A 124 26.27 21.65 -20.77
C LEU A 124 27.15 22.88 -20.43
N LYS A 125 27.10 23.37 -19.19
CA LYS A 125 27.98 24.46 -18.74
C LYS A 125 29.45 24.08 -18.69
N LYS A 126 29.79 22.80 -18.44
CA LYS A 126 31.19 22.34 -18.52
C LYS A 126 31.66 22.29 -19.98
N GLN A 127 30.78 21.91 -20.91
CA GLN A 127 31.09 21.87 -22.34
C GLN A 127 31.33 23.26 -22.94
N LEU A 128 30.79 24.33 -22.35
CA LEU A 128 31.11 25.72 -22.71
C LEU A 128 32.45 26.20 -22.13
N LYS A 129 33.02 25.53 -21.12
CA LYS A 129 34.35 25.82 -20.57
C LYS A 129 35.42 24.91 -21.20
N PRO A 130 35.73 25.10 -22.50
CA PRO A 130 37.13 25.10 -22.90
C PRO A 130 37.39 26.20 -23.95
N THR A 131 37.85 27.36 -23.51
CA THR A 131 38.63 28.26 -24.38
C THR A 131 39.86 28.69 -23.59
N PRO A 132 41.09 28.38 -24.07
CA PRO A 132 42.31 28.80 -23.41
C PRO A 132 42.32 30.33 -23.32
N VAL A 133 42.52 30.85 -22.12
CA VAL A 133 42.81 32.28 -21.94
C VAL A 133 44.20 32.52 -22.53
N SER A 134 44.27 33.32 -23.59
CA SER A 134 45.53 33.86 -24.09
C SER A 134 46.15 34.79 -23.03
N PRO A 135 47.49 34.91 -22.90
CA PRO A 135 48.15 35.59 -21.78
C PRO A 135 47.85 37.10 -21.63
N ASP A 136 47.21 37.73 -22.62
CA ASP A 136 47.12 39.20 -22.71
C ASP A 136 45.88 39.84 -22.06
N GLY A 137 45.09 39.10 -21.27
CA GLY A 137 44.08 39.71 -20.39
C GLY A 137 42.96 40.51 -21.07
N SER A 138 42.85 40.49 -22.40
CA SER A 138 41.75 41.10 -23.14
C SER A 138 40.60 40.10 -23.27
N THR A 139 39.53 40.31 -22.52
CA THR A 139 38.24 39.64 -22.74
C THR A 139 37.51 40.34 -23.88
N ALA A 140 38.01 40.16 -25.11
CA ALA A 140 37.25 40.44 -26.31
C ALA A 140 36.41 39.21 -26.65
N VAL A 141 35.28 39.04 -25.98
CA VAL A 141 34.17 38.27 -26.54
C VAL A 141 32.99 39.23 -26.60
N ASP A 142 32.84 39.81 -27.78
CA ASP A 142 31.73 40.67 -28.13
C ASP A 142 30.39 40.02 -27.76
N SER A 143 29.60 40.74 -26.98
CA SER A 143 28.23 40.37 -26.60
C SER A 143 27.22 40.49 -27.76
N SER A 144 27.68 40.50 -29.01
CA SER A 144 26.89 40.67 -30.23
C SER A 144 26.79 39.39 -31.10
N SER A 145 27.33 38.27 -30.63
CA SER A 145 27.16 36.98 -31.28
C SER A 145 25.80 36.36 -30.91
N PRO A 146 25.03 35.78 -31.85
CA PRO A 146 23.84 35.02 -31.50
C PRO A 146 24.20 33.93 -30.49
N PRO A 147 23.39 33.70 -29.44
CA PRO A 147 23.69 32.66 -28.47
C PRO A 147 23.88 31.34 -29.19
N SER A 148 25.01 30.67 -28.90
CA SER A 148 25.29 29.34 -29.44
C SER A 148 24.14 28.39 -29.10
N ALA A 149 23.91 27.37 -29.93
CA ALA A 149 22.80 26.42 -29.73
C ALA A 149 22.79 25.83 -28.29
N THR A 150 23.97 25.64 -27.70
CA THR A 150 24.17 25.18 -26.32
C THR A 150 23.73 26.20 -25.27
N GLU A 151 23.97 27.50 -25.49
CA GLU A 151 23.51 28.57 -24.59
C GLU A 151 21.98 28.70 -24.62
N LEU A 152 21.36 28.61 -25.80
CA LEU A 152 19.90 28.56 -25.92
C LEU A 152 19.31 27.33 -25.21
N GLN A 153 19.96 26.17 -25.32
CA GLN A 153 19.53 24.96 -24.62
C GLN A 153 19.64 25.12 -23.08
N ILE A 154 20.71 25.72 -22.58
CA ILE A 154 20.88 26.02 -21.15
C ILE A 154 19.79 26.97 -20.67
N GLN A 155 19.47 28.02 -21.43
CA GLN A 155 18.41 28.97 -21.10
C GLN A 155 17.05 28.26 -21.01
N ARG A 156 16.69 27.48 -22.05
CA ARG A 156 15.43 26.71 -22.08
C ARG A 156 15.31 25.74 -20.91
N LEU A 157 16.34 24.95 -20.62
CA LEU A 157 16.34 24.02 -19.49
C LEU A 157 16.27 24.75 -18.14
N THR A 158 16.89 25.93 -18.03
CA THR A 158 16.82 26.75 -16.82
C THR A 158 15.40 27.27 -16.58
N GLU A 159 14.72 27.71 -17.63
CA GLU A 159 13.31 28.13 -17.59
C GLU A 159 12.39 26.95 -17.26
N GLU A 160 12.53 25.82 -17.94
CA GLU A 160 11.78 24.58 -17.65
C GLU A 160 11.92 24.20 -16.17
N ARG A 161 13.15 24.16 -15.65
CA ARG A 161 13.39 23.86 -14.23
C ARG A 161 12.72 24.87 -13.31
N LYS A 162 12.77 26.17 -13.64
CA LYS A 162 12.13 27.23 -12.84
C LYS A 162 10.62 27.01 -12.76
N GLU A 163 9.99 26.61 -13.86
CA GLU A 163 8.56 26.27 -13.88
C GLU A 163 8.27 25.01 -13.07
N LEU A 164 9.06 23.95 -13.25
CA LEU A 164 8.86 22.70 -12.52
C LEU A 164 9.03 22.84 -11.01
N VAL A 165 9.97 23.68 -10.56
CA VAL A 165 10.17 23.96 -9.12
C VAL A 165 8.95 24.64 -8.52
N LYS A 166 8.28 25.56 -9.23
CA LYS A 166 7.02 26.19 -8.78
C LYS A 166 5.91 25.16 -8.57
N GLY A 167 5.92 24.07 -9.34
CA GLY A 167 4.92 23.02 -9.30
C GLY A 167 4.85 22.23 -7.98
N SER A 168 5.87 22.32 -7.12
CA SER A 168 5.94 21.63 -5.81
C SER A 168 5.69 20.12 -5.88
N TYR A 169 6.18 19.48 -6.96
CA TYR A 169 5.89 18.08 -7.28
C TYR A 169 6.38 17.06 -6.26
N ARG A 170 7.41 17.40 -5.47
CA ARG A 170 7.88 16.54 -4.37
C ARG A 170 6.77 16.30 -3.35
N ASP A 171 6.17 17.38 -2.86
CA ASP A 171 5.18 17.32 -1.78
C ASP A 171 3.87 16.75 -2.33
N LYS A 172 3.45 17.17 -3.52
CA LYS A 172 2.28 16.58 -4.20
C LYS A 172 2.41 15.07 -4.41
N HIS A 173 3.59 14.59 -4.83
CA HIS A 173 3.82 13.15 -5.01
C HIS A 173 3.80 12.41 -3.66
N PHE A 174 4.38 13.00 -2.60
CA PHE A 174 4.34 12.42 -1.26
C PHE A 174 2.92 12.34 -0.70
N ASP A 175 2.13 13.41 -0.85
CA ASP A 175 0.73 13.46 -0.40
C ASP A 175 -0.12 12.44 -1.17
N ALA A 176 0.01 12.44 -2.51
CA ALA A 176 -0.70 11.47 -3.35
C ALA A 176 -0.29 10.02 -3.03
N GLY A 177 1.00 9.76 -2.82
CA GLY A 177 1.49 8.44 -2.40
C GLY A 177 0.94 8.03 -1.04
N SER A 178 0.80 8.96 -0.10
CA SER A 178 0.25 8.69 1.24
C SER A 178 -1.25 8.38 1.19
N VAL A 179 -2.02 9.11 0.38
CA VAL A 179 -3.44 8.83 0.13
C VAL A 179 -3.59 7.46 -0.53
N LEU A 180 -2.80 7.17 -1.57
CA LEU A 180 -2.84 5.90 -2.28
C LEU A 180 -2.50 4.73 -1.35
N LEU A 181 -1.48 4.86 -0.50
CA LEU A 181 -1.12 3.84 0.48
C LEU A 181 -2.26 3.60 1.48
N GLY A 182 -2.80 4.67 2.09
CA GLY A 182 -3.85 4.55 3.09
C GLY A 182 -5.13 3.93 2.54
N PHE A 183 -5.70 4.55 1.49
CA PHE A 183 -6.94 4.06 0.88
C PHE A 183 -6.76 2.73 0.16
N GLY A 184 -5.64 2.55 -0.53
CA GLY A 184 -5.36 1.31 -1.25
C GLY A 184 -5.26 0.09 -0.32
N VAL A 185 -4.60 0.23 0.84
CA VAL A 185 -4.53 -0.85 1.83
C VAL A 185 -5.92 -1.14 2.42
N LEU A 186 -6.70 -0.10 2.75
CA LEU A 186 -8.07 -0.28 3.24
C LEU A 186 -8.94 -1.03 2.24
N GLU A 187 -8.86 -0.68 0.95
CA GLU A 187 -9.60 -1.35 -0.12
C GLU A 187 -9.15 -2.79 -0.36
N ALA A 188 -7.85 -3.08 -0.27
CA ALA A 188 -7.35 -4.44 -0.39
C ALA A 188 -7.89 -5.35 0.72
N VAL A 189 -7.96 -4.84 1.96
CA VAL A 189 -8.57 -5.56 3.08
C VAL A 189 -10.09 -5.64 2.91
N PHE A 190 -10.73 -4.54 2.54
CA PHE A 190 -12.17 -4.46 2.32
C PHE A 190 -12.64 -5.46 1.26
N GLY A 191 -11.97 -5.57 0.11
CA GLY A 191 -12.37 -6.49 -0.95
C GLY A 191 -12.36 -7.96 -0.49
N GLY A 192 -11.38 -8.34 0.32
CA GLY A 192 -11.32 -9.67 0.94
C GLY A 192 -12.43 -9.90 1.97
N VAL A 193 -12.66 -8.92 2.85
CA VAL A 193 -13.74 -8.97 3.86
C VAL A 193 -15.11 -9.01 3.20
N ASN A 194 -15.37 -8.14 2.23
CA ASN A 194 -16.61 -8.09 1.46
C ASN A 194 -16.89 -9.44 0.78
N THR A 195 -15.88 -10.06 0.19
CA THR A 195 -16.02 -11.41 -0.40
C THR A 195 -16.37 -12.43 0.68
N TYR A 196 -15.67 -12.42 1.82
CA TYR A 196 -15.93 -13.35 2.91
C TYR A 196 -17.34 -13.20 3.49
N LEU A 197 -17.79 -11.96 3.75
CA LEU A 197 -19.14 -11.69 4.24
C LEU A 197 -20.19 -12.20 3.24
N ARG A 198 -19.94 -12.05 1.94
CA ARG A 198 -20.86 -12.51 0.92
C ARG A 198 -20.86 -14.03 0.77
N THR A 199 -19.72 -14.72 0.81
CA THR A 199 -19.67 -16.14 0.39
C THR A 199 -19.21 -17.11 1.47
N GLY A 200 -18.94 -16.62 2.69
CA GLY A 200 -18.44 -17.41 3.82
C GLY A 200 -16.99 -17.91 3.65
N LYS A 201 -16.31 -17.56 2.56
CA LYS A 201 -14.94 -17.94 2.22
C LYS A 201 -14.30 -16.95 1.26
N LEU A 202 -12.98 -16.91 1.19
CA LEU A 202 -12.27 -16.25 0.10
C LEU A 202 -12.09 -17.20 -1.09
N PHE A 203 -11.94 -16.64 -2.28
CA PHE A 203 -11.61 -17.39 -3.50
C PHE A 203 -10.14 -17.10 -3.85
N PRO A 204 -9.20 -17.99 -3.48
CA PRO A 204 -7.80 -17.80 -3.84
C PRO A 204 -7.66 -17.90 -5.36
N GLY A 205 -7.10 -16.87 -5.97
CA GLY A 205 -6.99 -16.77 -7.42
C GLY A 205 -6.11 -15.59 -7.84
N PRO A 206 -5.81 -15.45 -9.14
CA PRO A 206 -4.86 -14.47 -9.64
C PRO A 206 -5.15 -13.04 -9.17
N HIS A 207 -6.42 -12.63 -9.18
CA HIS A 207 -6.83 -11.29 -8.74
C HIS A 207 -6.49 -11.03 -7.27
N LEU A 208 -6.89 -11.94 -6.37
CA LEU A 208 -6.63 -11.83 -4.94
C LEU A 208 -5.13 -11.82 -4.63
N TYR A 209 -4.37 -12.74 -5.23
CA TYR A 209 -2.92 -12.84 -5.00
C TYR A 209 -2.16 -11.64 -5.55
N ALA A 210 -2.53 -11.16 -6.74
CA ALA A 210 -1.95 -9.95 -7.30
C ALA A 210 -2.30 -8.73 -6.43
N GLY A 211 -3.53 -8.63 -5.89
CA GLY A 211 -3.95 -7.53 -5.02
C GLY A 211 -3.16 -7.50 -3.70
N ALA A 212 -2.95 -8.67 -3.10
CA ALA A 212 -2.07 -8.81 -1.93
C ALA A 212 -0.62 -8.42 -2.27
N GLY A 213 -0.11 -8.85 -3.43
CA GLY A 213 1.22 -8.48 -3.92
C GLY A 213 1.40 -6.96 -4.10
N ILE A 214 0.41 -6.29 -4.72
CA ILE A 214 0.40 -4.83 -4.87
C ILE A 214 0.45 -4.13 -3.51
N THR A 215 -0.31 -4.63 -2.54
CA THR A 215 -0.32 -4.09 -1.17
C THR A 215 1.07 -4.16 -0.52
N VAL A 216 1.77 -5.29 -0.68
CA VAL A 216 3.16 -5.45 -0.21
C VAL A 216 4.11 -4.52 -0.93
N LEU A 217 3.98 -4.39 -2.26
CA LEU A 217 4.82 -3.51 -3.07
C LEU A 217 4.63 -2.04 -2.71
N TRP A 218 3.40 -1.59 -2.43
CA TRP A 218 3.13 -0.24 -1.91
C TRP A 218 3.84 -0.01 -0.56
N ALA A 219 3.69 -0.94 0.38
CA ALA A 219 4.35 -0.84 1.68
C ALA A 219 5.88 -0.80 1.54
N ALA A 220 6.46 -1.68 0.71
CA ALA A 220 7.89 -1.71 0.43
C ALA A 220 8.38 -0.41 -0.23
N ALA A 221 7.65 0.11 -1.22
CA ALA A 221 7.99 1.37 -1.87
C ALA A 221 7.94 2.55 -0.90
N ALA A 222 6.93 2.61 -0.03
CA ALA A 222 6.80 3.65 0.99
C ALA A 222 7.92 3.58 2.04
N ALA A 223 8.36 2.36 2.42
CA ALA A 223 9.46 2.17 3.36
C ALA A 223 10.81 2.72 2.87
N LEU A 224 10.99 2.93 1.55
CA LEU A 224 12.19 3.52 0.98
C LEU A 224 12.27 5.04 1.15
N VAL A 225 11.16 5.71 1.48
CA VAL A 225 11.08 7.18 1.54
C VAL A 225 12.14 7.82 2.44
N PRO A 226 12.42 7.35 3.68
CA PRO A 226 13.45 7.95 4.52
C PRO A 226 14.85 7.92 3.89
N ALA A 227 15.20 6.84 3.18
CA ALA A 227 16.48 6.74 2.48
C ALA A 227 16.53 7.65 1.24
N MET A 228 15.42 7.73 0.49
CA MET A 228 15.30 8.64 -0.66
C MET A 228 15.41 10.11 -0.25
N GLN A 229 14.81 10.51 0.87
CA GLN A 229 14.90 11.86 1.41
C GLN A 229 16.35 12.24 1.76
N LYS A 230 17.15 11.25 2.20
CA LYS A 230 18.58 11.41 2.50
C LYS A 230 19.52 11.39 1.28
N GLY A 231 18.98 11.34 0.05
CA GLY A 231 19.83 11.38 -1.15
C GLY A 231 20.13 10.04 -1.82
N ASN A 232 19.67 8.91 -1.28
CA ASN A 232 20.04 7.59 -1.79
C ASN A 232 19.41 7.28 -3.16
N GLU A 233 20.23 7.23 -4.22
CA GLU A 233 19.77 6.95 -5.60
C GLU A 233 19.36 5.49 -5.84
N THR A 234 19.94 4.53 -5.11
CA THR A 234 19.51 3.13 -5.16
C THR A 234 18.09 2.98 -4.62
N ALA A 235 17.78 3.63 -3.49
CA ALA A 235 16.43 3.66 -2.92
C ALA A 235 15.42 4.30 -3.89
N ARG A 236 15.81 5.38 -4.59
CA ARG A 236 14.97 6.02 -5.61
C ARG A 236 14.69 5.11 -6.80
N SER A 237 15.73 4.46 -7.32
CA SER A 237 15.59 3.52 -8.44
C SER A 237 14.74 2.32 -8.06
N LEU A 238 14.93 1.77 -6.85
CA LEU A 238 14.13 0.66 -6.35
C LEU A 238 12.66 1.08 -6.14
N HIS A 239 12.40 2.25 -5.56
CA HIS A 239 11.04 2.77 -5.41
C HIS A 239 10.32 2.90 -6.76
N ILE A 240 11.02 3.39 -7.80
CA ILE A 240 10.47 3.48 -9.16
C ILE A 240 10.21 2.10 -9.73
N ALA A 241 11.15 1.15 -9.58
CA ALA A 241 10.99 -0.21 -10.09
C ALA A 241 9.81 -0.94 -9.44
N LEU A 242 9.68 -0.87 -8.11
CA LEU A 242 8.56 -1.46 -7.37
C LEU A 242 7.22 -0.88 -7.84
N ASN A 243 7.16 0.44 -8.06
CA ASN A 243 5.93 1.08 -8.53
C ASN A 243 5.63 0.82 -10.02
N ALA A 244 6.65 0.62 -10.86
CA ALA A 244 6.44 0.16 -12.22
C ALA A 244 5.80 -1.24 -12.24
N VAL A 245 6.31 -2.16 -11.40
CA VAL A 245 5.70 -3.48 -11.22
C VAL A 245 4.28 -3.37 -10.68
N ASN A 246 4.01 -2.48 -9.72
CA ASN A 246 2.65 -2.21 -9.24
C ASN A 246 1.70 -1.84 -10.37
N VAL A 247 2.08 -0.88 -11.21
CA VAL A 247 1.22 -0.43 -12.33
C VAL A 247 0.95 -1.59 -13.29
N LEU A 248 1.95 -2.41 -13.61
CA LEU A 248 1.78 -3.58 -14.46
C LEU A 248 0.81 -4.60 -13.85
N LEU A 249 0.92 -4.86 -12.54
CA LEU A 249 0.00 -5.75 -11.84
C LEU A 249 -1.43 -5.18 -11.79
N PHE A 250 -1.59 -3.87 -11.62
CA PHE A 250 -2.88 -3.20 -11.71
C PHE A 250 -3.53 -3.43 -13.08
N ILE A 251 -2.78 -3.19 -14.16
CA ILE A 251 -3.25 -3.39 -15.53
C ILE A 251 -3.65 -4.86 -15.75
N TRP A 252 -2.82 -5.79 -15.28
CA TRP A 252 -3.09 -7.22 -15.40
C TRP A 252 -4.33 -7.66 -14.61
N GLN A 253 -4.65 -6.98 -13.51
CA GLN A 253 -5.84 -7.29 -12.73
C GLN A 253 -7.15 -6.90 -13.40
N ILE A 254 -7.15 -5.92 -14.32
CA ILE A 254 -8.37 -5.43 -14.98
C ILE A 254 -9.23 -6.57 -15.55
N PRO A 255 -8.72 -7.47 -16.42
CA PRO A 255 -9.54 -8.57 -16.96
C PRO A 255 -10.05 -9.49 -15.85
N THR A 256 -9.19 -9.90 -14.92
CA THR A 256 -9.59 -10.80 -13.82
C THR A 256 -10.61 -10.18 -12.87
N GLY A 257 -10.58 -8.86 -12.68
CA GLY A 257 -11.55 -8.12 -11.88
C GLY A 257 -12.90 -8.01 -12.59
N LEU A 258 -12.90 -7.81 -13.91
CA LEU A 258 -14.13 -7.82 -14.71
C LEU A 258 -14.83 -9.18 -14.67
N ASP A 259 -14.08 -10.29 -14.74
CA ASP A 259 -14.65 -11.63 -14.58
C ASP A 259 -15.33 -11.81 -13.21
N ILE A 260 -14.75 -11.25 -12.15
CA ILE A 260 -15.36 -11.26 -10.80
C ILE A 260 -16.62 -10.40 -10.77
N VAL A 261 -16.60 -9.22 -11.39
CA VAL A 261 -17.78 -8.35 -11.48
C VAL A 261 -18.93 -9.09 -12.18
N LEU A 262 -18.66 -9.79 -13.28
CA LEU A 262 -19.68 -10.59 -13.98
C LEU A 262 -20.28 -11.66 -13.07
N LYS A 263 -19.47 -12.36 -12.28
CA LYS A 263 -19.95 -13.32 -11.27
C LYS A 263 -20.77 -12.65 -10.16
N VAL A 264 -20.39 -11.44 -9.74
CA VAL A 264 -21.20 -10.66 -8.79
C VAL A 264 -22.58 -10.38 -9.37
N PHE A 265 -22.68 -9.99 -10.65
CA PHE A 265 -23.97 -9.79 -11.31
C PHE A 265 -24.78 -11.08 -11.45
N GLU A 266 -24.13 -12.23 -11.61
CA GLU A 266 -24.77 -13.54 -11.68
C GLU A 266 -25.34 -13.98 -10.33
N PHE A 267 -24.58 -13.84 -9.24
CA PHE A 267 -24.89 -14.47 -7.95
C PHE A 267 -25.47 -13.54 -6.87
N THR A 268 -25.40 -12.22 -7.05
CA THR A 268 -25.96 -11.24 -6.07
C THR A 268 -27.26 -10.62 -6.54
N LYS A 269 -28.04 -10.08 -5.62
CA LYS A 269 -29.23 -9.27 -5.90
C LYS A 269 -29.07 -7.88 -5.30
N TRP A 270 -29.85 -6.92 -5.81
CA TRP A 270 -29.99 -5.60 -5.19
C TRP A 270 -30.73 -5.70 -3.84
N PRO A 271 -30.52 -4.76 -2.89
CA PRO A 271 -29.58 -3.65 -2.97
C PRO A 271 -28.13 -4.12 -3.04
#